data_AF-A0A9P7C240-F1
#
_entry.id   AF-A0A9P7C240-F1
#
_cell.length_a   1.000
_cell.length_b   1.000
_cell.length_c   1.000
_cell.angle_alpha   90.00
_cell.angle_beta   90.00
_cell.angle_gamma   90.00
#
_symmetry.space_group_name_H-M   'P 1'
#
loop_
_entity.id
_entity.type
_entity.pdbx_description
1 polymer ?
#
loop_
_entity_poly.entity_id
_entity_poly.type
_entity_poly.pdbx_seq_one_letter_code
_entity_poly.pdbx_strand_id
1 'polypeptide(L)'
;MSVVSVGASLAQMLFDDYKRELFNYRSEFDQNVHCDGIYKDVFDGQVYRNLLLNERQLFRNQGDIALMLVVDGFVPRHNQTVTLTVVTCYIMNIDPAYRYASDNVLTLAIIPGPKKPYDLMSYLKPIVDEITGLSRNGMVVKKNGETVYEGKVYLLGATGDIPGIADLMNHAGHMAYRGCRMCDTEGVRVQGAMCFPRTGGLLTMRDLIEGDELRNIVKVPHLFTSLSTFSGAPFFGMDEMHLVARGIGQLLFDLLHHRNNSKFQVEASNDYTFQFDQRKSPVAIMAESG
;
A
#
# COMPACT_ATOMS: atom_id res chain seq x y z
N MET A 1 6.21 19.06 -9.81
CA MET A 1 5.91 18.14 -8.69
C MET A 1 6.23 18.89 -7.42
N SER A 2 5.27 19.06 -6.52
CA SER A 2 5.53 19.50 -5.15
C SER A 2 5.69 18.25 -4.29
N VAL A 3 6.80 18.17 -3.57
CA VAL A 3 7.01 17.14 -2.53
C VAL A 3 6.76 17.79 -1.19
N VAL A 4 5.89 17.19 -0.40
CA VAL A 4 5.60 17.62 0.98
C VAL A 4 6.61 16.96 1.91
N SER A 5 7.16 17.72 2.86
CA SER A 5 8.05 17.17 3.88
C SER A 5 7.29 16.22 4.80
N VAL A 6 7.80 15.00 4.93
CA VAL A 6 7.28 13.98 5.84
C VAL A 6 7.40 14.45 7.29
N GLY A 7 8.56 14.96 7.68
CA GLY A 7 8.82 15.43 9.04
C GLY A 7 7.92 16.61 9.43
N ALA A 8 7.73 17.57 8.52
CA ALA A 8 6.84 18.71 8.76
C ALA A 8 5.37 18.29 8.88
N SER A 9 4.91 17.36 8.03
CA SER A 9 3.54 16.84 8.07
C SER A 9 3.26 16.08 9.38
N LEU A 10 4.18 15.21 9.79
CA LEU A 10 4.09 14.50 11.07
C LEU A 10 4.13 15.48 12.25
N ALA A 11 5.04 16.46 12.23
CA ALA A 11 5.13 17.47 13.28
C ALA A 11 3.84 18.28 13.41
N GLN A 12 3.19 18.63 12.28
CA GLN A 12 1.90 19.33 12.29
C GLN A 12 0.81 18.48 12.94
N MET A 13 0.74 17.18 12.65
CA MET A 13 -0.22 16.27 13.30
C MET A 13 0.06 16.12 14.79
N LEU A 14 1.33 15.98 15.19
CA LEU A 14 1.73 15.80 16.59
C LEU A 14 1.60 17.07 17.44
N PHE A 15 1.51 18.25 16.80
CA PHE A 15 1.26 19.51 17.49
C PHE A 15 -0.19 19.64 18.00
N ASP A 16 -1.12 18.99 17.31
CA ASP A 16 -2.52 18.85 17.71
C ASP A 16 -2.64 17.76 18.78
N ASP A 17 -3.26 18.09 19.92
CA ASP A 17 -3.30 17.19 21.07
C ASP A 17 -4.18 15.96 20.80
N TYR A 18 -5.30 16.13 20.09
CA TYR A 18 -6.21 15.04 19.74
C TYR A 18 -5.57 14.09 18.72
N LYS A 19 -4.93 14.63 17.68
CA LYS A 19 -4.23 13.79 16.70
C LYS A 19 -3.02 13.10 17.31
N ARG A 20 -2.30 13.74 18.23
CA ARG A 20 -1.13 13.13 18.91
C ARG A 20 -1.52 11.90 19.71
N GLU A 21 -2.68 11.88 20.37
CA GLU A 21 -3.16 10.69 21.10
C GLU A 21 -3.33 9.47 20.18
N LEU A 22 -3.73 9.67 18.93
CA LEU A 22 -3.89 8.59 17.95
C LEU A 22 -2.58 7.83 17.68
N PHE A 23 -1.41 8.44 17.92
CA PHE A 23 -0.11 7.81 17.65
C PHE A 23 0.29 6.76 18.70
N ASN A 24 -0.44 6.68 19.83
CA ASN A 24 -0.17 5.72 20.90
C ASN A 24 -0.58 4.29 20.51
N TYR A 25 -1.47 4.12 19.54
CA TYR A 25 -2.04 2.80 19.22
C TYR A 25 -0.98 1.74 18.93
N ARG A 26 0.11 2.05 18.19
CA ARG A 26 1.19 1.06 17.98
C ARG A 26 1.83 0.61 19.30
N SER A 27 2.21 1.54 20.17
CA SER A 27 2.95 1.19 21.38
C SER A 27 2.05 0.51 22.42
N GLU A 28 0.75 0.82 22.42
CA GLU A 28 -0.27 0.09 23.16
C GLU A 28 -0.49 -1.31 22.58
N PHE A 29 -0.48 -1.45 21.24
CA PHE A 29 -0.57 -2.72 20.55
C PHE A 29 0.56 -3.67 20.96
N ASP A 30 1.80 -3.16 20.96
CA ASP A 30 3.01 -3.93 21.30
C ASP A 30 3.05 -4.43 22.76
N GLN A 31 2.23 -3.85 23.65
CA GLN A 31 2.11 -4.30 25.04
C GLN A 31 1.16 -5.49 25.19
N ASN A 32 0.31 -5.74 24.19
CA ASN A 32 -0.64 -6.85 24.22
C ASN A 32 0.05 -8.19 23.91
N VAL A 33 -0.49 -9.26 24.48
CA VAL A 33 -0.04 -10.61 24.14
C VAL A 33 -0.47 -10.94 22.71
N HIS A 34 0.50 -11.11 21.82
CA HIS A 34 0.26 -11.65 20.49
C HIS A 34 -0.13 -13.13 20.59
N CYS A 35 -1.26 -13.49 19.98
CA CYS A 35 -1.70 -14.87 19.88
C CYS A 35 -1.40 -15.37 18.48
N ASP A 36 -0.58 -16.42 18.39
CA ASP A 36 -0.24 -17.01 17.09
C ASP A 36 -1.51 -17.45 16.34
N GLY A 37 -1.58 -17.10 15.05
CA GLY A 37 -2.74 -17.37 14.19
C GLY A 37 -3.87 -16.33 14.27
N ILE A 38 -3.76 -15.31 15.13
CA ILE A 38 -4.70 -14.19 15.20
C ILE A 38 -4.00 -12.93 14.69
N TYR A 39 -4.52 -12.36 13.60
CA TYR A 39 -4.00 -11.14 12.99
C TYR A 39 -5.07 -10.05 13.08
N LYS A 40 -4.82 -9.04 13.92
CA LYS A 40 -5.65 -7.84 14.06
C LYS A 40 -5.10 -6.68 13.24
N ASP A 41 -3.79 -6.61 13.11
CA ASP A 41 -3.10 -5.57 12.33
C ASP A 41 -1.71 -6.02 11.85
N VAL A 42 -1.02 -5.16 11.10
CA VAL A 42 0.34 -5.37 10.60
C VAL A 42 1.34 -5.75 11.70
N PHE A 43 1.09 -5.29 12.94
CA PHE A 43 1.97 -5.49 14.10
C PHE A 43 1.96 -6.93 14.62
N ASP A 44 0.91 -7.72 14.34
CA ASP A 44 0.91 -9.17 14.60
C ASP A 44 1.81 -9.94 13.61
N GLY A 45 2.12 -9.32 12.47
CA GLY A 45 2.92 -9.92 11.41
C GLY A 45 4.32 -10.29 11.89
N GLN A 46 4.78 -11.49 11.51
CA GLN A 46 6.13 -11.97 11.83
C GLN A 46 7.23 -11.00 11.36
N VAL A 47 7.01 -10.33 10.22
CA VAL A 47 7.93 -9.31 9.69
C VAL A 47 8.14 -8.18 10.70
N TYR A 48 7.05 -7.61 11.22
CA TYR A 48 7.14 -6.54 12.22
C TYR A 48 7.75 -7.06 13.53
N ARG A 49 7.28 -8.21 14.03
CA ARG A 49 7.79 -8.84 15.26
C ARG A 49 9.30 -9.10 15.18
N ASN A 50 9.84 -9.48 14.02
CA ASN A 50 11.28 -9.64 13.82
C ASN A 50 12.05 -8.31 13.91
N LEU A 51 11.47 -7.20 13.43
CA LEU A 51 12.08 -5.87 13.56
C LEU A 51 12.14 -5.43 15.03
N LEU A 52 11.13 -5.78 15.83
CA LEU A 52 11.03 -5.47 17.26
C LEU A 52 11.95 -6.34 18.13
N LEU A 53 11.81 -7.67 17.99
CA LEU A 53 12.39 -8.66 18.91
C LEU A 53 13.82 -9.07 18.57
N ASN A 54 14.22 -9.05 17.29
CA ASN A 54 15.45 -9.68 16.81
C ASN A 54 16.51 -8.66 16.33
N GLU A 55 16.96 -8.83 15.07
CA GLU A 55 18.24 -8.42 14.49
C GLU A 55 18.57 -6.92 14.55
N ARG A 56 17.56 -6.06 14.67
CA ARG A 56 17.73 -4.60 14.57
C ARG A 56 17.20 -3.80 15.76
N GLN A 57 16.42 -4.44 16.63
CA GLN A 57 15.80 -3.83 17.81
C GLN A 57 15.17 -2.46 17.52
N LEU A 58 14.42 -2.35 16.42
CA LEU A 58 13.70 -1.13 16.07
C LEU A 58 12.42 -1.01 16.90
N PHE A 59 11.79 0.17 16.89
CA PHE A 59 10.49 0.42 17.54
C PHE A 59 10.47 0.28 19.06
N ARG A 60 11.64 0.36 19.71
CA ARG A 60 11.80 0.28 21.18
C ARG A 60 11.29 1.51 21.90
N ASN A 61 11.32 2.68 21.26
CA ASN A 61 10.71 3.88 21.82
C ASN A 61 9.21 3.87 21.47
N GLN A 62 8.35 4.17 22.44
CA GLN A 62 6.91 4.28 22.23
C GLN A 62 6.56 5.35 21.18
N GLY A 63 7.35 6.42 21.09
CA GLY A 63 7.24 7.46 20.08
C GLY A 63 7.78 7.10 18.69
N ASP A 64 8.26 5.88 18.46
CA ASP A 64 8.66 5.49 17.10
C ASP A 64 7.43 5.37 16.17
N ILE A 65 7.55 5.95 14.98
CA ILE A 65 6.51 6.05 13.96
C ILE A 65 6.78 5.04 12.85
N ALA A 66 5.79 4.21 12.56
CA ALA A 66 5.75 3.28 11.44
C ALA A 66 4.92 3.88 10.30
N LEU A 67 5.54 3.95 9.12
CA LEU A 67 4.94 4.45 7.89
C LEU A 67 4.77 3.32 6.87
N MET A 68 3.71 3.37 6.07
CA MET A 68 3.53 2.54 4.88
C MET A 68 3.42 3.46 3.67
N LEU A 69 4.33 3.33 2.70
CA LEU A 69 4.28 4.13 1.48
C LEU A 69 3.27 3.50 0.52
N VAL A 70 2.46 4.32 -0.14
CA VAL A 70 1.48 3.85 -1.12
C VAL A 70 1.72 4.60 -2.42
N VAL A 71 1.87 3.87 -3.52
CA VAL A 71 2.00 4.44 -4.85
C VAL A 71 0.86 3.91 -5.71
N ASP A 72 0.03 4.84 -6.19
CA ASP A 72 -1.14 4.49 -7.01
C ASP A 72 -1.30 5.44 -8.20
N GLY A 73 -1.79 4.90 -9.31
CA GLY A 73 -2.13 5.65 -10.51
C GLY A 73 -3.60 6.02 -10.52
N PHE A 74 -3.93 7.30 -10.73
CA PHE A 74 -5.32 7.71 -10.90
C PHE A 74 -5.51 8.53 -12.18
N VAL A 75 -6.69 8.38 -12.77
CA VAL A 75 -7.13 9.13 -13.94
C VAL A 75 -8.14 10.19 -13.48
N PRO A 76 -7.85 11.49 -13.64
CA PRO A 76 -8.79 12.53 -13.27
C PRO A 76 -10.08 12.43 -14.07
N ARG A 77 -11.22 12.53 -13.39
CA ARG A 77 -12.56 12.43 -14.02
C ARG A 77 -12.75 13.38 -15.20
N HIS A 78 -12.18 14.58 -15.11
CA HIS A 78 -12.31 15.64 -16.12
C HIS A 78 -11.30 15.54 -17.26
N ASN A 79 -10.29 14.66 -17.16
CA ASN A 79 -9.32 14.43 -18.22
C ASN A 79 -8.86 12.98 -18.24
N GLN A 80 -9.63 12.15 -18.95
CA GLN A 80 -9.37 10.72 -19.08
C GLN A 80 -8.10 10.37 -19.89
N THR A 81 -7.46 11.36 -20.51
CA THR A 81 -6.21 11.17 -21.28
C THR A 81 -4.95 11.31 -20.44
N VAL A 82 -5.09 11.67 -19.16
CA VAL A 82 -3.97 11.90 -18.26
C VAL A 82 -4.03 10.89 -17.13
N THR A 83 -2.94 10.17 -16.91
CA THR A 83 -2.72 9.39 -15.69
C THR A 83 -1.79 10.15 -14.78
N LEU A 84 -2.21 10.40 -13.53
CA LEU A 84 -1.39 10.96 -12.47
C LEU A 84 -0.94 9.83 -11.56
N THR A 85 0.25 9.93 -10.97
CA THR A 85 0.69 9.01 -9.91
C THR A 85 0.70 9.75 -8.59
N VAL A 86 0.00 9.22 -7.59
CA VAL A 86 -0.05 9.78 -6.25
C VAL A 86 0.84 8.95 -5.35
N VAL A 87 1.68 9.64 -4.58
CA VAL A 87 2.47 9.03 -3.51
C VAL A 87 1.84 9.46 -2.20
N THR A 88 1.21 8.52 -1.52
CA THR A 88 0.63 8.73 -0.19
C THR A 88 1.36 7.89 0.84
N CYS A 89 1.12 8.18 2.12
CA CYS A 89 1.69 7.43 3.20
C CYS A 89 0.67 7.25 4.32
N TYR A 90 0.51 6.01 4.76
CA TYR A 90 -0.30 5.67 5.93
C TYR A 90 0.56 5.70 7.19
N ILE A 91 0.00 6.29 8.24
CA ILE A 91 0.61 6.33 9.56
C ILE A 91 0.10 5.11 10.31
N MET A 92 0.92 4.06 10.38
CA MET A 92 0.52 2.78 10.97
C MET A 92 0.32 2.89 12.49
N ASN A 93 0.84 3.95 13.12
CA ASN A 93 0.61 4.25 14.53
C ASN A 93 -0.84 4.56 14.87
N ILE A 94 -1.70 4.85 13.90
CA ILE A 94 -3.12 5.13 14.10
C ILE A 94 -3.92 3.85 13.93
N ASP A 95 -4.91 3.60 14.79
CA ASP A 95 -5.82 2.46 14.71
C ASP A 95 -6.48 2.33 13.31
N PRO A 96 -6.61 1.11 12.73
CA PRO A 96 -7.22 0.90 11.42
C PRO A 96 -8.58 1.59 11.22
N ALA A 97 -9.39 1.75 12.29
CA ALA A 97 -10.68 2.41 12.24
C ALA A 97 -10.59 3.90 11.83
N TYR A 98 -9.45 4.56 12.09
CA TYR A 98 -9.24 5.98 11.81
C TYR A 98 -8.09 6.24 10.82
N ARG A 99 -7.21 5.26 10.59
CA ARG A 99 -5.98 5.38 9.80
C ARG A 99 -6.20 5.90 8.39
N TYR A 100 -7.27 5.47 7.74
CA TYR A 100 -7.56 5.76 6.33
C TYR A 100 -8.45 6.99 6.12
N ALA A 101 -8.82 7.69 7.20
CA ALA A 101 -9.51 8.97 7.09
C ALA A 101 -8.61 9.99 6.37
N SER A 102 -9.20 10.87 5.55
CA SER A 102 -8.45 11.86 4.74
C SER A 102 -7.48 12.69 5.56
N ASP A 103 -7.82 12.97 6.81
CA ASP A 103 -7.06 13.84 7.71
C ASP A 103 -5.90 13.13 8.41
N ASN A 104 -5.80 11.80 8.23
CA ASN A 104 -4.78 10.91 8.81
C ASN A 104 -3.89 10.24 7.75
N VAL A 105 -4.13 10.51 6.47
CA VAL A 105 -3.31 10.05 5.35
C VAL A 105 -2.45 11.20 4.83
N LEU A 106 -1.14 10.97 4.72
CA LEU A 106 -0.23 11.97 4.17
C LEU A 106 -0.17 11.86 2.66
N THR A 107 -0.57 12.90 1.93
CA THR A 107 -0.30 12.98 0.49
C THR A 107 1.04 13.68 0.28
N LEU A 108 2.07 12.90 -0.07
CA LEU A 108 3.44 13.39 -0.13
C LEU A 108 3.80 13.97 -1.50
N ALA A 109 3.25 13.41 -2.58
CA ALA A 109 3.46 13.93 -3.91
C ALA A 109 2.35 13.57 -4.90
N ILE A 110 2.17 14.43 -5.88
CA ILE A 110 1.41 14.14 -7.10
C ILE A 110 2.37 14.32 -8.28
N ILE A 111 2.63 13.22 -8.98
CA ILE A 111 3.47 13.17 -10.17
C ILE A 111 2.56 13.39 -11.39
N PRO A 112 2.80 14.46 -12.17
CA PRO A 112 1.98 14.77 -13.33
C PRO A 112 2.16 13.75 -14.46
N GLY A 113 1.08 13.50 -15.19
CA GLY A 113 1.06 12.68 -16.40
C GLY A 113 1.63 13.42 -17.63
N PRO A 114 1.33 12.95 -18.85
CA PRO A 114 0.16 12.13 -19.22
C PRO A 114 0.34 10.61 -19.07
N LYS A 115 1.57 10.13 -18.89
CA LYS A 115 1.92 8.70 -18.72
C LYS A 115 2.49 8.45 -17.34
N LYS A 116 2.57 7.18 -16.95
CA LYS A 116 3.30 6.76 -15.76
C LYS A 116 4.74 7.30 -15.78
N PRO A 117 5.33 7.64 -14.61
CA PRO A 117 6.69 8.14 -14.56
C PRO A 117 7.67 7.12 -15.15
N TYR A 118 8.59 7.61 -15.99
CA TYR A 118 9.66 6.76 -16.55
C TYR A 118 10.60 6.27 -15.44
N ASP A 119 10.94 7.16 -14.50
CA ASP A 119 11.78 6.85 -13.35
C ASP A 119 11.03 7.23 -12.06
N LEU A 120 10.21 6.30 -11.55
CA LEU A 120 9.51 6.46 -10.27
C LEU A 120 10.50 6.69 -9.11
N MET A 121 11.68 6.07 -9.15
CA MET A 121 12.65 6.15 -8.05
C MET A 121 13.21 7.56 -7.88
N SER A 122 13.43 8.30 -8.98
CA SER A 122 13.84 9.71 -8.90
C SER A 122 12.86 10.57 -8.09
N TYR A 123 11.57 10.29 -8.20
CA TYR A 123 10.49 11.00 -7.50
C TYR A 123 10.36 10.56 -6.04
N LEU A 124 10.58 9.27 -5.75
CA LEU A 124 10.53 8.73 -4.39
C LEU A 124 11.78 9.06 -3.57
N LYS A 125 12.92 9.28 -4.23
CA LYS A 125 14.20 9.54 -3.58
C LYS A 125 14.14 10.62 -2.49
N PRO A 126 13.64 11.85 -2.73
CA PRO A 126 13.59 12.87 -1.68
C PRO A 126 12.74 12.46 -0.48
N ILE A 127 11.64 11.72 -0.69
CA ILE A 127 10.76 11.23 0.38
C ILE A 127 11.47 10.18 1.23
N VAL A 128 12.07 9.17 0.57
CA VAL A 128 12.74 8.06 1.28
C VAL A 128 14.04 8.53 1.94
N ASP A 129 14.76 9.48 1.35
CA ASP A 129 15.94 10.10 1.97
C ASP A 129 15.55 10.85 3.25
N GLU A 130 14.44 11.60 3.26
CA GLU A 130 13.93 12.28 4.44
C GLU A 130 13.54 11.28 5.54
N ILE A 131 12.77 10.24 5.20
CA ILE A 131 12.43 9.17 6.16
C ILE A 131 13.69 8.49 6.69
N THR A 132 14.69 8.26 5.84
CA THR A 132 15.98 7.69 6.26
C THR A 132 16.70 8.62 7.24
N GLY A 133 16.68 9.93 7.01
CA GLY A 133 17.19 10.93 7.96
C GLY A 133 16.47 10.86 9.31
N LEU A 134 15.13 10.80 9.31
CA LEU A 134 14.30 10.68 10.50
C LEU A 134 14.52 9.35 11.24
N SER A 135 14.80 8.26 10.53
CA SER A 135 15.11 6.96 11.13
C SER A 135 16.45 6.94 11.88
N ARG A 136 17.42 7.74 11.40
CA ARG A 136 18.77 7.82 11.98
C ARG A 136 18.80 8.81 13.14
N ASN A 137 18.29 10.01 12.90
CA ASN A 137 18.44 11.16 13.80
C ASN A 137 17.25 11.31 14.78
N GLY A 138 16.10 10.72 14.46
CA GLY A 138 14.86 10.97 15.18
C GLY A 138 14.24 12.34 14.85
N MET A 139 13.12 12.62 15.48
CA MET A 139 12.45 13.91 15.48
C MET A 139 11.94 14.27 16.88
N VAL A 140 11.91 15.57 17.17
CA VAL A 140 11.39 16.13 18.41
C VAL A 140 10.36 17.20 18.06
N VAL A 141 9.16 17.10 18.63
CA VAL A 141 8.12 18.12 18.49
C VAL A 141 8.00 18.86 19.81
N LYS A 142 8.09 20.20 19.75
CA LYS A 142 7.95 21.07 20.91
C LYS A 142 6.70 21.94 20.82
N LYS A 143 5.98 22.07 21.92
CA LYS A 143 4.82 22.95 22.08
C LYS A 143 5.05 23.79 23.34
N ASN A 144 4.99 25.11 23.21
CA ASN A 144 5.26 26.05 24.31
C ASN A 144 6.62 25.85 25.00
N GLY A 145 7.65 25.41 24.25
CA GLY A 145 8.99 25.16 24.77
C GLY A 145 9.22 23.77 25.37
N GLU A 146 8.15 23.01 25.60
CA GLU A 146 8.21 21.64 26.13
C GLU A 146 8.20 20.60 25.01
N THR A 147 8.97 19.52 25.17
CA THR A 147 8.93 18.37 24.25
C THR A 147 7.63 17.62 24.47
N VAL A 148 6.77 17.59 23.44
CA VAL A 148 5.49 16.84 23.45
C VAL A 148 5.58 15.52 22.71
N TYR A 149 6.62 15.33 21.88
CA TYR A 149 6.86 14.08 21.17
C TYR A 149 8.34 13.91 20.85
N GLU A 150 8.84 12.68 20.97
CA GLU A 150 10.20 12.30 20.60
C GLU A 150 10.23 10.86 20.10
N GLY A 151 10.78 10.63 18.91
CA GLY A 151 10.91 9.29 18.36
C GLY A 151 11.51 9.26 16.96
N LYS A 152 11.70 8.05 16.43
CA LYS A 152 12.24 7.82 15.09
C LYS A 152 11.12 7.45 14.12
N VAL A 153 11.34 7.73 12.85
CA VAL A 153 10.37 7.41 11.79
C VAL A 153 10.94 6.34 10.88
N TYR A 154 10.17 5.29 10.64
CA TYR A 154 10.58 4.13 9.87
C TYR A 154 9.56 3.80 8.79
N LEU A 155 10.04 3.46 7.60
CA LEU A 155 9.19 2.94 6.53
C LEU A 155 9.06 1.42 6.66
N LEU A 156 7.91 0.89 7.08
CA LEU A 156 7.69 -0.55 7.23
C LEU A 156 7.59 -1.30 5.90
N GLY A 157 7.11 -0.62 4.87
CA GLY A 157 6.91 -1.21 3.56
C GLY A 157 6.38 -0.21 2.56
N ALA A 158 6.21 -0.68 1.33
CA ALA A 158 5.52 0.03 0.27
C ALA A 158 4.40 -0.85 -0.29
N THR A 159 3.26 -0.26 -0.66
CA THR A 159 2.11 -0.95 -1.23
C THR A 159 1.56 -0.20 -2.44
N GLY A 160 0.73 -0.87 -3.21
CA GLY A 160 0.09 -0.35 -4.42
C GLY A 160 -0.59 -1.46 -5.20
N ASP A 161 -1.13 -1.09 -6.36
CA ASP A 161 -1.65 -2.06 -7.31
C ASP A 161 -0.50 -2.93 -7.90
N ILE A 162 -0.86 -3.98 -8.63
CA ILE A 162 0.13 -4.92 -9.20
C ILE A 162 1.16 -4.19 -10.08
N PRO A 163 0.77 -3.28 -11.01
CA PRO A 163 1.71 -2.43 -11.73
C PRO A 163 2.60 -1.56 -10.83
N GLY A 164 2.03 -0.88 -9.84
CA GLY A 164 2.74 0.01 -8.93
C GLY A 164 3.80 -0.74 -8.11
N ILE A 165 3.47 -1.92 -7.60
CA ILE A 165 4.44 -2.78 -6.93
C ILE A 165 5.53 -3.28 -7.87
N ALA A 166 5.17 -3.63 -9.11
CA ALA A 166 6.18 -4.00 -10.09
C ALA A 166 7.16 -2.85 -10.36
N ASP A 167 6.67 -1.62 -10.49
CA ASP A 167 7.51 -0.43 -10.66
C ASP A 167 8.36 -0.16 -9.39
N LEU A 168 7.81 -0.37 -8.18
CA LEU A 168 8.55 -0.22 -6.92
C LEU A 168 9.69 -1.24 -6.76
N MET A 169 9.49 -2.46 -7.25
CA MET A 169 10.48 -3.54 -7.20
C MET A 169 11.43 -3.56 -8.40
N ASN A 170 11.23 -2.68 -9.39
CA ASN A 170 11.87 -2.78 -10.72
C ASN A 170 11.64 -4.15 -11.40
N HIS A 171 10.47 -4.73 -11.16
CA HIS A 171 10.08 -6.06 -11.60
C HIS A 171 9.40 -6.00 -12.97
N ALA A 172 9.61 -7.00 -13.83
CA ALA A 172 9.13 -7.04 -15.22
C ALA A 172 7.59 -7.13 -15.39
N GLY A 173 6.83 -7.00 -14.31
CA GLY A 173 5.37 -7.09 -14.28
C GLY A 173 4.79 -8.51 -14.27
N HIS A 174 3.48 -8.59 -14.07
CA HIS A 174 2.74 -9.86 -13.88
C HIS A 174 2.62 -10.72 -15.15
N MET A 175 2.85 -10.13 -16.34
CA MET A 175 2.82 -10.84 -17.63
C MET A 175 4.17 -11.44 -18.04
N ALA A 176 5.22 -11.23 -17.24
CA ALA A 176 6.54 -11.78 -17.51
C ALA A 176 6.58 -13.30 -17.25
N TYR A 177 7.46 -14.00 -17.97
CA TYR A 177 7.66 -15.45 -17.78
C TYR A 177 8.09 -15.79 -16.35
N ARG A 178 8.88 -14.93 -15.70
CA ARG A 178 9.20 -15.02 -14.26
C ARG A 178 8.59 -13.84 -13.54
N GLY A 179 7.26 -13.75 -13.63
CA GLY A 179 6.47 -12.62 -13.13
C GLY A 179 6.03 -12.73 -11.67
N CYS A 180 6.41 -13.79 -10.94
CA CYS A 180 6.13 -13.89 -9.52
C CYS A 180 7.17 -13.09 -8.72
N ARG A 181 6.70 -12.11 -7.97
CA ARG A 181 7.55 -11.23 -7.14
C ARG A 181 8.02 -11.85 -5.82
N MET A 182 7.46 -12.99 -5.45
CA MET A 182 7.73 -13.67 -4.17
C MET A 182 8.53 -14.96 -4.36
N CYS A 183 8.34 -15.65 -5.47
CA CYS A 183 8.92 -16.97 -5.71
C CYS A 183 9.64 -16.99 -7.05
N ASP A 184 10.74 -17.72 -7.11
CA ASP A 184 11.41 -18.05 -8.35
C ASP A 184 10.66 -19.18 -9.08
N THR A 185 9.69 -18.79 -9.93
CA THR A 185 8.87 -19.75 -10.68
C THR A 185 8.59 -19.27 -12.09
N GLU A 186 8.43 -20.25 -12.98
CA GLU A 186 8.15 -20.04 -14.38
C GLU A 186 6.64 -19.99 -14.63
N GLY A 187 6.23 -19.04 -15.46
CA GLY A 187 4.88 -18.80 -15.86
C GLY A 187 4.50 -19.59 -17.10
N VAL A 188 3.25 -20.01 -17.17
CA VAL A 188 2.65 -20.68 -18.32
C VAL A 188 1.56 -19.77 -18.86
N ARG A 189 1.56 -19.55 -20.18
CA ARG A 189 0.48 -18.80 -20.84
C ARG A 189 -0.75 -19.68 -21.00
N VAL A 190 -1.86 -19.29 -20.38
CA VAL A 190 -3.15 -19.97 -20.48
C VAL A 190 -4.20 -18.94 -20.90
N GLN A 191 -4.82 -19.13 -22.07
CA GLN A 191 -5.89 -18.25 -22.59
C GLN A 191 -5.55 -16.75 -22.57
N GLY A 192 -4.29 -16.41 -22.90
CA GLY A 192 -3.82 -15.02 -22.94
C GLY A 192 -3.40 -14.44 -21.58
N ALA A 193 -3.60 -15.16 -20.48
CA ALA A 193 -3.09 -14.81 -19.15
C ALA A 193 -1.78 -15.53 -18.84
N MET A 194 -0.92 -14.91 -18.03
CA MET A 194 0.23 -15.58 -17.43
C MET A 194 -0.18 -16.21 -16.09
N CYS A 195 0.04 -17.51 -15.94
CA CYS A 195 -0.29 -18.26 -14.74
C CYS A 195 0.98 -18.89 -14.15
N PHE A 196 1.09 -18.99 -12.83
CA PHE A 196 2.24 -19.59 -12.15
C PHE A 196 1.81 -20.87 -11.43
N PRO A 197 1.65 -22.00 -12.15
CA PRO A 197 1.05 -23.21 -11.60
C PRO A 197 2.01 -23.99 -10.67
N ARG A 198 3.30 -23.65 -10.68
CA ARG A 198 4.33 -24.32 -9.87
C ARG A 198 4.74 -23.43 -8.71
N THR A 199 4.87 -24.04 -7.54
CA THR A 199 5.48 -23.38 -6.38
C THR A 199 7.00 -23.39 -6.53
N GLY A 200 7.57 -22.22 -6.75
CA GLY A 200 9.02 -21.99 -6.73
C GLY A 200 9.56 -21.78 -5.32
N GLY A 201 10.88 -21.77 -5.18
CA GLY A 201 11.53 -21.33 -3.93
C GLY A 201 11.27 -19.84 -3.70
N LEU A 202 11.09 -19.43 -2.45
CA LEU A 202 10.93 -18.01 -2.10
C LEU A 202 12.20 -17.23 -2.47
N LEU A 203 12.01 -16.04 -3.03
CA LEU A 203 13.10 -15.11 -3.28
C LEU A 203 13.71 -14.68 -1.95
N THR A 204 15.01 -14.86 -1.82
CA THR A 204 15.76 -14.46 -0.62
C THR A 204 16.06 -12.96 -0.65
N MET A 205 16.43 -12.41 0.51
CA MET A 205 16.95 -11.04 0.60
C MET A 205 18.10 -10.79 -0.38
N ARG A 206 19.00 -11.77 -0.51
CA ARG A 206 20.15 -11.69 -1.40
C ARG A 206 19.72 -11.58 -2.85
N ASP A 207 18.74 -12.39 -3.27
CA ASP A 207 18.21 -12.37 -4.64
C ASP A 207 17.67 -10.98 -5.00
N LEU A 208 17.00 -10.31 -4.07
CA LEU A 208 16.41 -9.00 -4.30
C LEU A 208 17.45 -7.87 -4.29
N ILE A 209 18.52 -8.01 -3.52
CA ILE A 209 19.59 -7.00 -3.41
C ILE A 209 20.58 -7.12 -4.57
N GLU A 210 21.06 -8.34 -4.84
CA GLU A 210 22.10 -8.62 -5.83
C GLU A 210 21.53 -8.91 -7.21
N GLY A 211 20.25 -9.25 -7.33
CA GLY A 211 19.68 -9.75 -8.58
C GLY A 211 20.29 -11.08 -9.01
N ASP A 212 19.79 -11.62 -10.11
CA ASP A 212 20.34 -12.81 -10.74
C ASP A 212 19.99 -12.82 -12.24
N GLU A 213 20.98 -12.63 -13.10
CA GLU A 213 20.77 -12.59 -14.55
C GLU A 213 20.36 -13.96 -15.11
N LEU A 214 20.88 -15.07 -14.55
CA LEU A 214 20.56 -16.42 -15.01
C LEU A 214 19.09 -16.77 -14.71
N ARG A 215 18.60 -16.31 -13.56
CA ARG A 215 17.19 -16.46 -13.14
C ARG A 215 16.30 -15.31 -13.58
N ASN A 216 16.82 -14.31 -14.29
CA ASN A 216 16.11 -13.08 -14.68
C ASN A 216 15.47 -12.33 -13.48
N ILE A 217 16.13 -12.37 -12.32
CA ILE A 217 15.72 -11.63 -11.13
C ILE A 217 16.34 -10.24 -11.19
N VAL A 218 15.49 -9.23 -11.32
CA VAL A 218 15.92 -7.83 -11.35
C VAL A 218 16.18 -7.33 -9.93
N LYS A 219 17.26 -6.56 -9.77
CA LYS A 219 17.60 -5.90 -8.51
C LYS A 219 16.51 -4.93 -8.09
N VAL A 220 16.07 -5.06 -6.84
CA VAL A 220 15.23 -4.06 -6.18
C VAL A 220 16.03 -2.76 -6.04
N PRO A 221 15.40 -1.59 -6.24
CA PRO A 221 16.09 -0.31 -6.08
C PRO A 221 16.79 -0.17 -4.74
N HIS A 222 18.05 0.29 -4.77
CA HIS A 222 18.85 0.54 -3.56
C HIS A 222 18.17 1.51 -2.57
N LEU A 223 17.26 2.35 -3.09
CA LEU A 223 16.44 3.25 -2.29
C LEU A 223 15.66 2.51 -1.18
N PHE A 224 15.18 1.30 -1.47
CA PHE A 224 14.50 0.46 -0.48
C PHE A 224 15.44 -0.52 0.20
N THR A 225 16.36 -1.14 -0.54
CA THR A 225 17.22 -2.20 0.05
C THR A 225 18.19 -1.69 1.11
N SER A 226 18.50 -0.39 1.10
CA SER A 226 19.35 0.26 2.12
C SER A 226 18.62 0.63 3.41
N LEU A 227 17.29 0.47 3.47
CA LEU A 227 16.51 0.78 4.67
C LEU A 227 16.77 -0.25 5.76
N SER A 228 16.76 0.22 7.02
CA SER A 228 16.91 -0.67 8.17
C SER A 228 15.73 -1.64 8.32
N THR A 229 14.57 -1.28 7.79
CA THR A 229 13.34 -2.05 7.84
C THR A 229 13.14 -2.97 6.64
N PHE A 230 14.06 -2.95 5.65
CA PHE A 230 13.89 -3.77 4.45
C PHE A 230 13.86 -5.26 4.83
N SER A 231 12.75 -5.92 4.49
CA SER A 231 12.42 -7.29 4.87
C SER A 231 12.26 -8.22 3.67
N GLY A 232 12.64 -7.77 2.48
CA GLY A 232 12.64 -8.56 1.25
C GLY A 232 11.32 -8.43 0.50
N ALA A 233 10.85 -9.52 -0.09
CA ALA A 233 9.58 -9.51 -0.81
C ALA A 233 8.39 -9.04 0.07
N PRO A 234 8.30 -9.40 1.37
CA PRO A 234 7.26 -8.89 2.26
C PRO A 234 7.26 -7.36 2.49
N PHE A 235 8.38 -6.67 2.20
CA PHE A 235 8.43 -5.21 2.27
C PHE A 235 7.46 -4.56 1.28
N PHE A 236 7.16 -5.25 0.19
CA PHE A 236 6.24 -4.79 -0.84
C PHE A 236 4.86 -5.46 -0.61
N GLY A 237 3.94 -4.75 0.03
CA GLY A 237 2.54 -5.18 0.18
C GLY A 237 1.80 -5.07 -1.14
N MET A 238 0.83 -5.93 -1.42
CA MET A 238 -0.08 -5.70 -2.56
C MET A 238 -1.39 -5.15 -2.04
N ASP A 239 -2.03 -4.28 -2.81
CA ASP A 239 -3.38 -3.84 -2.53
C ASP A 239 -4.37 -5.03 -2.57
N GLU A 240 -4.98 -5.33 -1.42
CA GLU A 240 -5.95 -6.40 -1.25
C GLU A 240 -7.19 -6.23 -2.14
N MET A 241 -7.61 -5.00 -2.42
CA MET A 241 -8.76 -4.73 -3.29
C MET A 241 -8.46 -5.13 -4.74
N HIS A 242 -7.22 -4.92 -5.21
CA HIS A 242 -6.81 -5.36 -6.54
C HIS A 242 -6.57 -6.88 -6.61
N LEU A 243 -6.21 -7.52 -5.50
CA LEU A 243 -5.94 -8.95 -5.43
C LEU A 243 -7.16 -9.85 -5.21
N VAL A 244 -7.84 -9.65 -4.08
CA VAL A 244 -8.91 -10.54 -3.60
C VAL A 244 -10.20 -10.21 -4.34
N ALA A 245 -10.44 -8.93 -4.59
CA ALA A 245 -11.61 -8.50 -5.31
C ALA A 245 -11.45 -8.70 -6.83
N ARG A 246 -10.23 -8.74 -7.38
CA ARG A 246 -9.95 -8.96 -8.81
C ARG A 246 -10.85 -8.10 -9.73
N GLY A 247 -11.02 -6.82 -9.38
CA GLY A 247 -11.97 -5.94 -10.05
C GLY A 247 -13.43 -6.29 -9.69
N ILE A 248 -13.72 -6.62 -8.43
CA ILE A 248 -15.07 -6.98 -7.98
C ILE A 248 -16.05 -5.87 -8.32
N GLY A 249 -15.60 -4.61 -8.33
CA GLY A 249 -16.41 -3.48 -8.79
C GLY A 249 -16.82 -3.64 -10.26
N GLN A 250 -15.89 -4.04 -11.14
CA GLN A 250 -16.19 -4.33 -12.54
C GLN A 250 -17.05 -5.59 -12.69
N LEU A 251 -16.77 -6.65 -11.93
CA LEU A 251 -17.58 -7.87 -11.95
C LEU A 251 -19.01 -7.62 -11.47
N LEU A 252 -19.17 -6.91 -10.35
CA LEU A 252 -20.47 -6.47 -9.82
C LEU A 252 -21.15 -5.53 -10.79
N PHE A 253 -20.43 -4.58 -11.40
CA PHE A 253 -20.98 -3.73 -12.43
C PHE A 253 -21.47 -4.56 -13.61
N ASP A 254 -20.67 -5.49 -14.13
CA ASP A 254 -21.03 -6.31 -15.28
C ASP A 254 -22.20 -7.27 -14.97
N LEU A 255 -22.32 -7.74 -13.73
CA LEU A 255 -23.48 -8.49 -13.23
C LEU A 255 -24.73 -7.58 -13.14
N LEU A 256 -24.62 -6.40 -12.55
CA LEU A 256 -25.79 -5.54 -12.31
C LEU A 256 -26.21 -4.74 -13.57
N HIS A 257 -25.30 -4.52 -14.52
CA HIS A 257 -25.54 -3.69 -15.69
C HIS A 257 -26.23 -4.49 -16.79
N HIS A 258 -27.46 -4.07 -17.14
CA HIS A 258 -28.36 -4.72 -18.11
C HIS A 258 -27.76 -5.03 -19.50
N ARG A 259 -26.64 -4.39 -19.89
CA ARG A 259 -25.97 -4.65 -21.17
C ARG A 259 -24.89 -5.73 -21.09
N ASN A 260 -24.34 -5.97 -19.90
CA ASN A 260 -23.20 -6.86 -19.69
C ASN A 260 -23.60 -8.15 -18.99
N ASN A 261 -24.72 -8.14 -18.26
CA ASN A 261 -25.19 -9.23 -17.43
C ASN A 261 -25.55 -10.50 -18.20
N SER A 262 -25.90 -10.39 -19.48
CA SER A 262 -26.23 -11.53 -20.36
C SER A 262 -25.06 -12.50 -20.57
N LYS A 263 -23.83 -12.10 -20.21
CA LYS A 263 -22.63 -12.94 -20.27
C LYS A 263 -22.50 -13.88 -19.06
N PHE A 264 -23.30 -13.69 -18.02
CA PHE A 264 -23.26 -14.49 -16.80
C PHE A 264 -24.56 -15.28 -16.70
N GLN A 265 -24.48 -16.60 -16.86
CA GLN A 265 -25.62 -17.51 -16.74
C GLN A 265 -25.37 -18.49 -15.59
N VAL A 266 -26.44 -18.93 -14.94
CA VAL A 266 -26.36 -19.94 -13.89
C VAL A 266 -26.13 -21.29 -14.56
N GLU A 267 -25.14 -22.04 -14.09
CA GLU A 267 -24.90 -23.41 -14.57
C GLU A 267 -26.14 -24.24 -14.22
N ALA A 268 -26.91 -24.63 -15.25
CA ALA A 268 -28.23 -25.30 -15.21
C ALA A 268 -29.50 -24.42 -15.15
N SER A 269 -29.44 -23.12 -15.43
CA SER A 269 -30.64 -22.30 -15.70
C SER A 269 -30.39 -21.22 -16.75
N ASN A 270 -31.35 -21.02 -17.66
CA ASN A 270 -31.36 -19.87 -18.57
C ASN A 270 -31.79 -18.56 -17.87
N ASP A 271 -32.20 -18.63 -16.60
CA ASP A 271 -32.62 -17.47 -15.81
C ASP A 271 -31.45 -16.82 -15.08
N TYR A 272 -31.41 -15.49 -15.19
CA TYR A 272 -30.46 -14.64 -14.48
C TYR A 272 -30.85 -14.50 -13.00
N THR A 273 -29.88 -14.54 -12.09
CA THR A 273 -30.10 -14.57 -10.62
C THR A 273 -30.67 -13.28 -10.03
N PHE A 274 -30.63 -12.17 -10.75
CA PHE A 274 -31.11 -10.86 -10.27
C PHE A 274 -32.14 -10.27 -11.23
N GLN A 275 -33.43 -10.46 -10.96
CA GLN A 275 -34.48 -9.69 -11.64
C GLN A 275 -34.56 -8.30 -11.01
N PHE A 276 -34.04 -7.28 -11.69
CA PHE A 276 -34.39 -5.90 -11.36
C PHE A 276 -35.80 -5.61 -11.84
N ASP A 277 -36.73 -5.40 -10.91
CA ASP A 277 -38.05 -4.89 -11.23
C ASP A 277 -37.94 -3.43 -11.67
N GLN A 278 -37.81 -3.20 -12.98
CA GLN A 278 -37.74 -1.87 -13.58
C GLN A 278 -39.06 -1.07 -13.43
N ARG A 279 -40.11 -1.63 -12.82
CA ARG A 279 -41.40 -0.94 -12.64
C ARG A 279 -41.43 0.03 -11.47
N LYS A 280 -40.39 0.09 -10.64
CA LYS A 280 -40.24 1.15 -9.63
C LYS A 280 -39.32 2.24 -10.15
N SER A 281 -39.91 3.26 -10.78
CA SER A 281 -39.26 4.55 -10.99
C SER A 281 -38.63 5.07 -9.68
N PRO A 282 -37.52 5.82 -9.73
CA PRO A 282 -37.00 6.47 -8.54
C PRO A 282 -38.07 7.41 -7.99
N VAL A 283 -38.50 7.16 -6.74
CA VAL A 283 -39.29 8.14 -5.99
C VAL A 283 -38.36 9.34 -5.79
N ALA A 284 -38.60 10.39 -6.55
CA ALA A 284 -38.02 11.70 -6.29
C ALA A 284 -38.56 12.16 -4.93
N ILE A 285 -37.71 12.11 -3.91
CA ILE A 285 -37.98 12.84 -2.67
C ILE A 285 -37.64 14.29 -2.97
N MET A 286 -38.65 15.04 -3.44
CA MET A 286 -38.59 16.49 -3.40
C MET A 286 -38.79 16.91 -1.94
N ALA A 287 -37.79 17.58 -1.38
CA ALA A 287 -37.95 18.31 -0.14
C ALA A 287 -38.80 19.56 -0.44
N GLU A 288 -40.04 19.57 0.03
CA GLU A 288 -40.80 20.81 0.12
C GLU A 288 -40.31 21.59 1.35
N SER A 289 -39.88 22.82 1.09
CA SER A 289 -39.58 23.84 2.09
C SER A 289 -40.86 24.28 2.80
N GLY A 290 -40.89 24.08 4.11
CA GLY A 290 -41.82 24.68 5.06
C GLY A 290 -41.09 24.98 6.36
#